data_AF-A0A536UNE4-F1
#
_entry.id   AF-A0A536UNE4-F1
#
_cell.length_a   1.000
_cell.length_b   1.000
_cell.length_c   1.000
_cell.angle_alpha   90.00
_cell.angle_beta   90.00
_cell.angle_gamma   90.00
#
_symmetry.space_group_name_H-M   'P 1'
#
loop_
_entity.id
_entity.type
_entity.pdbx_description
1 polymer ?
#
loop_
_entity_poly.entity_id
_entity_poly.type
_entity_poly.pdbx_seq_one_letter_code
_entity_poly.pdbx_strand_id
1 'polypeptide(L)' 'RGIGRWTAEMFLIFHLMRPNVMPMDDMGLLKGISEHYFSGEPVSRAEAREVGEAWAPFRSVATWYIWRSLDPLPVDY' A
#
# COMPACT_ATOMS: atom_id res chain seq x y z
N ARG A 1 -12.93 21.78 -5.33
CA ARG A 1 -12.10 20.72 -5.96
C ARG A 1 -10.88 20.52 -5.07
N GLY A 2 -10.66 19.33 -4.49
CA GLY A 2 -9.58 19.14 -3.48
C GLY A 2 -9.40 17.71 -2.94
N ILE A 3 -10.23 16.74 -3.37
CA ILE A 3 -10.11 15.33 -2.99
C ILE A 3 -9.72 14.56 -4.25
N GLY A 4 -8.50 14.00 -4.25
CA GLY A 4 -8.03 13.09 -5.29
C GLY A 4 -8.29 11.63 -4.95
N ARG A 5 -7.97 10.72 -5.89
CA ARG A 5 -8.14 9.28 -5.69
C ARG A 5 -7.41 8.76 -4.46
N TRP A 6 -6.12 9.08 -4.34
CA TRP A 6 -5.31 8.69 -3.19
C TRP A 6 -5.92 9.18 -1.87
N THR A 7 -6.39 10.43 -1.82
CA THR A 7 -7.06 10.98 -0.62
C THR A 7 -8.32 10.19 -0.24
N ALA A 8 -9.13 9.80 -1.24
CA ALA A 8 -10.31 8.97 -1.00
C ALA A 8 -9.92 7.56 -0.52
N GLU A 9 -8.86 6.96 -1.08
CA GLU A 9 -8.35 5.66 -0.66
C GLU A 9 -7.82 5.70 0.78
N MET A 10 -7.11 6.76 1.18
CA MET A 10 -6.68 6.96 2.57
C MET A 10 -7.87 7.05 3.52
N PHE A 11 -8.93 7.77 3.13
CA PHE A 11 -10.16 7.86 3.92
C PHE A 11 -10.85 6.49 4.05
N LEU A 12 -10.89 5.69 2.98
CA LEU A 12 -11.47 4.35 3.02
C LEU A 12 -10.70 3.41 3.98
N ILE A 13 -9.38 3.50 4.02
CA ILE A 13 -8.53 2.67 4.89
C ILE A 13 -8.68 3.09 6.35
N PHE A 14 -8.45 4.37 6.67
CA PHE A 14 -8.27 4.81 8.05
C PHE A 14 -9.55 5.27 8.75
N HIS A 15 -10.54 5.76 7.99
CA HIS A 15 -11.79 6.26 8.58
C HIS A 15 -12.95 5.26 8.43
N LEU A 16 -13.03 4.61 7.28
CA LEU A 16 -14.10 3.63 7.00
C LEU A 16 -13.67 2.17 7.17
N MET A 17 -12.41 1.93 7.58
CA MET A 17 -11.86 0.61 7.89
C MET A 17 -12.15 -0.44 6.81
N ARG A 18 -12.12 -0.03 5.53
CA ARG A 18 -12.36 -0.96 4.41
C ARG A 18 -11.15 -1.89 4.28
N PRO A 19 -11.32 -3.22 4.36
CA PRO A 19 -10.19 -4.15 4.42
C PRO A 19 -9.50 -4.37 3.06
N ASN A 20 -10.16 -4.03 1.95
CA ASN A 20 -9.74 -4.40 0.61
C ASN A 20 -9.46 -3.19 -0.30
N VAL A 21 -8.66 -2.24 0.18
CA VAL A 21 -8.22 -1.04 -0.57
C VAL A 21 -6.71 -1.07 -0.74
N MET A 22 -6.25 -0.83 -1.97
CA MET A 22 -4.83 -0.75 -2.33
C MET A 22 -4.55 0.58 -3.05
N PRO A 23 -3.86 1.54 -2.41
CA PRO A 23 -3.63 2.86 -2.95
C PRO A 23 -2.48 2.85 -3.98
N MET A 24 -2.77 2.51 -5.24
CA MET A 24 -1.77 2.33 -6.31
C MET A 24 -1.01 3.60 -6.71
N ASP A 25 -1.47 4.77 -6.28
CA ASP A 25 -0.78 6.06 -6.47
C ASP A 25 0.16 6.40 -5.30
N ASP A 26 0.27 5.54 -4.29
CA ASP A 26 1.13 5.73 -3.13
C ASP A 26 2.58 5.32 -3.42
N MET A 27 3.49 6.29 -3.39
CA MET A 27 4.92 6.05 -3.66
C MET A 27 5.59 5.16 -2.59
N GLY A 28 5.13 5.23 -1.34
CA GLY A 28 5.64 4.39 -0.26
C GLY A 28 5.27 2.93 -0.50
N LEU A 29 4.03 2.65 -0.87
CA LEU A 29 3.58 1.30 -1.22
C LEU A 29 4.37 0.73 -2.40
N LEU A 30 4.56 1.49 -3.48
CA LEU A 30 5.34 1.04 -4.64
C LEU A 30 6.81 0.78 -4.27
N LYS A 31 7.41 1.65 -3.44
CA LYS A 31 8.77 1.45 -2.93
C LYS A 31 8.88 0.17 -2.10
N GLY A 32 7.95 -0.07 -1.17
CA GLY A 32 8.00 -1.27 -0.35
C GLY A 32 7.72 -2.55 -1.14
N ILE A 33 6.84 -2.52 -2.16
CA ILE A 33 6.69 -3.65 -3.08
C ILE A 33 7.99 -3.93 -3.82
N SER A 34 8.66 -2.88 -4.32
CA SER A 34 9.97 -2.99 -4.96
C SER A 34 11.01 -3.67 -4.05
N GLU A 35 11.15 -3.20 -2.81
CA GLU A 35 12.12 -3.75 -1.86
C GLU A 35 11.85 -5.22 -1.49
N HIS A 36 10.59 -5.59 -1.25
CA HIS A 36 10.24 -6.93 -0.73
C HIS A 36 9.97 -7.99 -1.78
N TYR A 37 9.49 -7.60 -2.97
CA TYR A 37 9.07 -8.55 -4.02
C TYR A 37 9.97 -8.50 -5.26
N PHE A 38 10.74 -7.44 -5.44
CA PHE A 38 11.55 -7.21 -6.65
C PHE A 38 13.01 -6.84 -6.35
N SER A 39 13.50 -7.12 -5.14
CA SER A 39 14.91 -6.87 -4.75
C SER A 39 15.37 -5.42 -4.93
N GLY A 40 14.45 -4.46 -4.83
CA GLY A 40 14.71 -3.03 -5.00
C GLY A 40 14.70 -2.53 -6.45
N GLU A 41 14.39 -3.39 -7.43
CA GLU A 41 14.24 -2.97 -8.83
C GLU A 41 12.95 -2.15 -9.04
N PRO A 42 12.92 -1.20 -9.99
CA PRO A 42 11.72 -0.42 -10.29
C PRO A 42 10.51 -1.30 -10.61
N VAL A 43 9.37 -1.00 -9.99
CA VAL A 43 8.12 -1.76 -10.17
C VAL A 43 7.09 -0.91 -10.90
N SER A 44 6.49 -1.46 -11.95
CA SER A 44 5.37 -0.85 -12.64
C SER A 44 4.07 -1.01 -11.84
N ARG A 45 3.08 -0.15 -12.11
CA ARG A 45 1.75 -0.26 -11.49
C ARG A 45 1.02 -1.55 -11.86
N ALA A 46 1.38 -2.18 -12.98
CA ALA A 46 0.79 -3.45 -13.39
C ALA A 46 1.33 -4.59 -12.52
N GLU A 47 2.65 -4.69 -12.38
CA GLU A 47 3.32 -5.67 -11.52
C GLU A 47 2.91 -5.53 -10.05
N ALA A 48 2.85 -4.29 -9.53
CA ALA A 48 2.36 -4.04 -8.18
C ALA A 48 0.90 -4.47 -7.99
N ARG A 49 0.06 -4.39 -9.03
CA ARG A 49 -1.33 -4.87 -8.97
C ARG A 49 -1.39 -6.39 -8.91
N GLU A 50 -0.53 -7.08 -9.67
CA GLU A 50 -0.44 -8.54 -9.63
C GLU A 50 -0.03 -9.05 -8.25
N VAL A 51 0.96 -8.42 -7.60
CA VAL A 51 1.29 -8.70 -6.19
C VAL A 51 0.06 -8.49 -5.29
N GLY A 52 -0.66 -7.38 -5.52
CA GLY A 52 -1.87 -7.03 -4.78
C GLY A 52 -3.03 -8.01 -4.91
N GLU A 53 -3.08 -8.85 -5.96
CA GLU A 53 -4.13 -9.87 -6.09
C GLU A 53 -4.00 -10.96 -5.01
N ALA A 54 -2.77 -11.33 -4.64
CA ALA A 54 -2.52 -12.31 -3.58
C ALA A 54 -2.93 -11.80 -2.19
N TRP A 55 -3.10 -10.49 -2.01
CA TRP A 55 -3.49 -9.89 -0.74
C TRP A 55 -5.01 -9.81 -0.55
N ALA A 56 -5.80 -10.17 -1.55
CA ALA A 56 -7.25 -10.21 -1.42
C ALA A 56 -7.68 -11.24 -0.36
N PRO A 57 -8.70 -10.95 0.47
CA PRO A 57 -9.52 -9.74 0.50
C PRO A 57 -9.02 -8.66 1.48
N PHE A 58 -7.77 -8.73 1.94
CA PHE A 58 -7.18 -7.90 3.00
C PHE A 58 -6.07 -6.97 2.50
N ARG A 59 -6.23 -6.40 1.30
CA ARG A 59 -5.22 -5.50 0.68
C ARG A 59 -4.80 -4.34 1.58
N SER A 60 -5.72 -3.78 2.37
CA SER A 60 -5.40 -2.66 3.27
C SER A 60 -4.50 -3.08 4.43
N VAL A 61 -4.63 -4.31 4.91
CA VAL A 61 -3.73 -4.87 5.94
C VAL A 61 -2.34 -5.08 5.34
N ALA A 62 -2.25 -5.67 4.15
CA ALA A 62 -0.97 -5.86 3.46
C ALA A 62 -0.28 -4.51 3.16
N THR A 63 -1.02 -3.52 2.64
CA THR A 63 -0.52 -2.15 2.44
C THR A 63 0.04 -1.57 3.73
N TRP A 64 -0.64 -1.75 4.87
CA TRP A 64 -0.16 -1.28 6.16
C TRP A 64 1.17 -1.93 6.56
N TYR A 65 1.31 -3.24 6.41
CA TYR A 65 2.58 -3.93 6.68
C TYR A 65 3.72 -3.46 5.77
N ILE A 66 3.42 -3.19 4.49
CA ILE A 66 4.41 -2.65 3.56
C ILE A 66 4.87 -1.27 4.02
N TRP A 67 3.98 -0.36 4.42
CA TRP A 67 4.39 0.93 4.97
C TRP A 67 5.26 0.76 6.23
N ARG A 68 4.84 -0.11 7.15
CA ARG A 68 5.60 -0.39 8.39
C ARG A 68 6.98 -0.98 8.15
N SER A 69 7.15 -1.74 7.06
CA SER A 69 8.44 -2.31 6.70
C SER A 69 9.48 -1.27 6.26
N LEU A 70 9.03 -0.09 5.82
CA LEU A 70 9.89 1.01 5.39
C LEU A 70 10.30 1.92 6.55
N ASP A 71 9.59 1.84 7.67
CA ASP A 71 9.88 2.64 8.85
C ASP A 71 11.06 2.02 9.63
N PRO A 72 12.16 2.77 9.85
CA PRO A 72 13.34 2.25 10.53
C PRO A 72 13.15 2.06 12.04
N LEU A 73 12.04 2.58 12.59
CA LEU A 73 11.75 2.55 14.01
C LEU A 73 10.45 1.76 14.29
N PRO A 74 10.45 0.91 15.34
CA PRO A 74 9.23 0.33 15.86
C PRO A 74 8.23 1.43 16.24
N VAL A 75 6.95 1.24 15.94
CA VAL A 75 5.89 2.11 16.45
C VAL A 75 5.44 1.54 17.78
N ASP A 76 5.56 2.35 18.82
CA ASP A 76 4.95 2.09 20.11
C ASP A 76 3.45 2.40 19.99
N TYR A 77 2.61 1.42 20.33
CA TYR A 77 1.15 1.52 20.34
C TYR A 77 0.61 1.76 21.74
#